data_AF-A0AAF0MMS3-F1
#
_entry.id   AF-A0AAF0MMS3-F1
#
_cell.length_a   1.000
_cell.length_b   1.000
_cell.length_c   1.000
_cell.angle_alpha   90.00
_cell.angle_beta   90.00
_cell.angle_gamma   90.00
#
_symmetry.space_group_name_H-M   'P 1'
#
loop_
_entity.id
_entity.type
_entity.pdbx_description
1 polymer ?
#
loop_
_entity_poly.entity_id
_entity_poly.type
_entity_poly.pdbx_seq_one_letter_code
_entity_poly.pdbx_strand_id
1 'polypeptide(L)'
;MISWAAATISLFLFFFAFTSLMGEYAMSEGNIRFVKDDHKVILVLRILAILTVFGASLIDMSMMDLISDTFNAAMAITNVFVLVLLSRTVLEVYHDYLDQKRRGIEEPVFHKSALSDSEGVTEWDD
;
A
#
# COMPACT_ATOMS: atom_id res chain seq x y z
N MET A 1 -9.84 -40.52 -2.38
CA MET A 1 -8.64 -39.79 -1.92
C MET A 1 -8.57 -38.35 -2.41
N ILE A 2 -9.05 -38.03 -3.64
CA ILE A 2 -9.06 -36.65 -4.18
C ILE A 2 -9.96 -35.68 -3.37
N SER A 3 -11.02 -36.18 -2.70
CA SER A 3 -11.96 -35.33 -1.94
C SER A 3 -11.36 -34.66 -0.69
N TRP A 4 -10.52 -35.37 0.06
CA TRP A 4 -9.87 -34.82 1.26
C TRP A 4 -8.84 -33.75 0.90
N ALA A 5 -8.10 -33.95 -0.18
CA ALA A 5 -7.17 -32.95 -0.70
C ALA A 5 -7.91 -31.68 -1.14
N ALA A 6 -8.99 -31.80 -1.92
CA ALA A 6 -9.79 -30.66 -2.36
C ALA A 6 -10.41 -29.88 -1.20
N ALA A 7 -10.99 -30.58 -0.20
CA ALA A 7 -11.55 -29.95 1.00
C ALA A 7 -10.49 -29.20 1.81
N THR A 8 -9.30 -29.78 1.94
CA THR A 8 -8.17 -29.18 2.65
C THR A 8 -7.66 -27.93 1.95
N ILE A 9 -7.50 -27.97 0.63
CA ILE A 9 -7.07 -26.82 -0.19
C ILE A 9 -8.11 -25.69 -0.10
N SER A 10 -9.40 -26.01 -0.22
CA SER A 10 -10.47 -25.01 -0.11
C SER A 10 -10.48 -24.33 1.27
N LEU A 11 -10.25 -25.09 2.35
CA LEU A 11 -10.15 -24.53 3.70
C LEU A 11 -8.98 -23.54 3.83
N PHE A 12 -7.79 -23.90 3.35
CA PHE A 12 -6.63 -23.01 3.37
C PHE A 12 -6.82 -21.79 2.47
N LEU A 13 -7.40 -21.97 1.28
CA LEU A 13 -7.74 -20.86 0.38
C LEU A 13 -8.73 -19.89 1.02
N PHE A 14 -9.72 -20.39 1.76
CA PHE A 14 -10.66 -19.55 2.50
C PHE A 14 -9.94 -18.66 3.53
N PHE A 15 -9.10 -19.25 4.38
CA PHE A 15 -8.35 -18.48 5.38
C PHE A 15 -7.34 -17.52 4.75
N PHE A 16 -6.67 -17.95 3.68
CA PHE A 16 -5.74 -17.11 2.93
C PHE A 16 -6.46 -15.91 2.32
N ALA A 17 -7.53 -16.14 1.56
CA ALA A 17 -8.32 -15.07 0.96
C ALA A 17 -8.90 -14.11 2.01
N PHE A 18 -9.44 -14.65 3.11
CA PHE A 18 -9.97 -13.84 4.21
C PHE A 18 -8.90 -12.94 4.85
N THR A 19 -7.72 -13.49 5.13
CA THR A 19 -6.61 -12.74 5.73
C THR A 19 -6.09 -11.66 4.78
N SER A 20 -5.94 -11.99 3.50
CA SER A 20 -5.52 -11.04 2.46
C SER A 20 -6.52 -9.88 2.32
N LEU A 21 -7.82 -10.17 2.32
CA LEU A 21 -8.87 -9.14 2.28
C LEU A 21 -8.83 -8.21 3.50
N MET A 22 -8.57 -8.75 4.69
CA MET A 22 -8.42 -7.93 5.90
C MET A 22 -7.15 -7.07 5.87
N GLY A 23 -6.05 -7.60 5.33
CA GLY A 23 -4.81 -6.85 5.12
C GLY A 23 -5.02 -5.66 4.17
N GLU A 24 -5.63 -5.90 3.01
CA GLU A 24 -5.94 -4.85 2.04
C GLU A 24 -6.92 -3.81 2.58
N TYR A 25 -7.93 -4.24 3.35
CA TYR A 25 -8.84 -3.31 4.02
C TYR A 25 -8.11 -2.43 5.04
N ALA A 26 -7.23 -3.00 5.87
CA ALA A 26 -6.47 -2.24 6.87
C ALA A 26 -5.54 -1.22 6.21
N MET A 27 -4.85 -1.60 5.12
CA MET A 27 -4.04 -0.67 4.33
C MET A 27 -4.90 0.43 3.70
N SER A 28 -6.06 0.08 3.14
CA SER A 28 -6.99 1.05 2.54
C SER A 28 -7.56 2.03 3.57
N GLU A 29 -7.91 1.56 4.76
CA GLU A 29 -8.38 2.40 5.87
C GLU A 29 -7.27 3.37 6.31
N GLY A 30 -6.03 2.89 6.44
CA GLY A 30 -4.87 3.74 6.72
C GLY A 30 -4.68 4.84 5.66
N ASN A 31 -4.70 4.47 4.38
CA ASN A 31 -4.56 5.41 3.27
C ASN A 31 -5.68 6.47 3.26
N ILE A 32 -6.92 6.07 3.49
CA ILE A 32 -8.06 7.00 3.53
C ILE A 32 -7.97 7.91 4.75
N ARG A 33 -7.62 7.40 5.93
CA ARG A 33 -7.48 8.21 7.15
C ARG A 33 -6.38 9.26 7.02
N PHE A 34 -5.29 8.93 6.32
CA PHE A 34 -4.25 9.90 5.99
C PHE A 34 -4.78 11.07 5.14
N VAL A 35 -5.63 10.79 4.14
CA VAL A 35 -6.23 11.84 3.30
C VAL A 35 -7.32 12.60 4.05
N LYS A 36 -8.21 11.89 4.75
CA LYS A 36 -9.31 12.44 5.53
C LYS A 36 -9.80 11.45 6.59
N ASP A 37 -9.53 11.75 7.85
CA ASP A 37 -10.05 10.98 8.98
C ASP A 37 -11.50 11.36 9.30
N ASP A 38 -12.45 10.81 8.53
CA ASP A 38 -13.89 11.07 8.69
C ASP A 38 -14.68 9.75 8.72
N HIS A 39 -15.53 9.61 9.73
CA HIS A 39 -16.35 8.43 9.97
C HIS A 39 -17.24 8.04 8.78
N LYS A 40 -17.74 9.02 8.01
CA LYS A 40 -18.56 8.76 6.82
C LYS A 40 -17.72 8.19 5.69
N VAL A 41 -16.50 8.69 5.50
CA VAL A 41 -15.59 8.21 4.45
C VAL A 41 -15.16 6.77 4.75
N ILE A 42 -14.84 6.46 6.01
CA ILE A 42 -14.52 5.10 6.45
C ILE A 42 -15.73 4.17 6.28
N LEU A 43 -16.95 4.64 6.56
CA LEU A 43 -18.16 3.86 6.32
C LEU A 43 -18.34 3.53 4.83
N VAL A 44 -18.11 4.50 3.95
CA VAL A 44 -18.16 4.28 2.49
C VAL A 44 -17.12 3.23 2.07
N LEU A 45 -15.89 3.31 2.59
CA LEU A 45 -14.85 2.30 2.33
C LEU A 45 -15.32 0.90 2.72
N ARG A 46 -15.89 0.73 3.92
CA ARG A 46 -16.39 -0.57 4.41
C ARG A 46 -17.47 -1.14 3.50
N ILE A 47 -18.41 -0.30 3.07
CA ILE A 47 -19.48 -0.71 2.16
C ILE A 47 -18.88 -1.13 0.81
N LEU A 48 -17.97 -0.35 0.25
CA LEU A 48 -17.29 -0.68 -1.02
C LEU A 48 -16.50 -1.99 -0.92
N ALA A 49 -15.76 -2.23 0.17
CA ALA A 49 -15.02 -3.47 0.38
C ALA A 49 -15.94 -4.70 0.34
N ILE A 50 -17.08 -4.64 1.04
CA ILE A 50 -18.08 -5.72 1.03
C ILE A 50 -18.67 -5.91 -0.38
N LEU A 51 -19.00 -4.81 -1.06
CA LEU A 51 -19.54 -4.87 -2.42
C LEU A 51 -18.54 -5.45 -3.42
N THR A 52 -17.25 -5.16 -3.30
CA THR A 52 -16.21 -5.73 -4.17
C THR A 52 -16.07 -7.23 -3.95
N VAL A 53 -16.07 -7.70 -2.69
CA VAL A 53 -16.02 -9.15 -2.38
C VAL A 53 -17.26 -9.87 -2.94
N PHE A 54 -18.44 -9.28 -2.77
CA PHE A 54 -19.67 -9.84 -3.34
C PHE A 54 -19.65 -9.80 -4.88
N GLY A 55 -19.25 -8.67 -5.46
CA GLY A 55 -19.14 -8.47 -6.91
C GLY A 55 -18.17 -9.45 -7.56
N ALA A 56 -17.04 -9.73 -6.92
CA ALA A 56 -16.05 -10.72 -7.39
C ALA A 56 -16.63 -12.14 -7.46
N SER A 57 -17.68 -12.45 -6.69
CA SER A 57 -18.39 -13.75 -6.77
C SER A 57 -19.44 -13.81 -7.90
N LEU A 58 -19.80 -12.67 -8.49
CA LEU A 58 -20.86 -12.56 -9.50
C LEU A 58 -20.34 -12.39 -10.93
N ILE A 59 -19.13 -11.85 -11.11
CA ILE A 59 -18.54 -11.60 -12.42
C ILE A 59 -17.49 -12.65 -12.76
N ASP A 60 -17.24 -12.86 -14.06
CA ASP A 60 -16.22 -13.78 -14.52
C ASP A 60 -14.81 -13.31 -14.12
N MET A 61 -13.92 -14.29 -13.86
CA MET A 61 -12.54 -14.05 -13.43
C MET A 61 -11.79 -13.05 -14.34
N SER A 62 -11.94 -13.18 -15.67
CA SER A 62 -11.28 -12.31 -16.64
C SER A 62 -11.73 -10.86 -16.56
N MET A 63 -12.99 -10.60 -16.18
CA MET A 63 -13.49 -9.25 -15.96
C MET A 63 -12.97 -8.66 -14.65
N MET A 64 -12.90 -9.47 -13.59
CA MET A 64 -12.32 -9.03 -12.31
C MET A 64 -10.84 -8.67 -12.47
N ASP A 65 -10.07 -9.49 -13.19
CA ASP A 65 -8.66 -9.23 -13.49
C ASP A 65 -8.50 -7.92 -14.25
N LEU A 66 -9.32 -7.67 -15.28
CA LEU A 66 -9.28 -6.42 -16.05
C LEU A 66 -9.57 -5.17 -15.18
N ILE A 67 -10.56 -5.26 -14.30
CA ILE A 67 -10.89 -4.18 -13.36
C ILE A 67 -9.70 -3.93 -12.43
N SER A 68 -9.14 -4.99 -11.83
CA SER A 68 -7.99 -4.92 -10.94
C SER A 68 -6.79 -4.28 -11.63
N ASP A 69 -6.44 -4.74 -12.83
CA ASP A 69 -5.30 -4.23 -13.59
C ASP A 69 -5.47 -2.76 -13.96
N THR A 70 -6.70 -2.33 -14.27
CA THR A 70 -6.99 -0.92 -14.59
C THR A 70 -6.72 -0.01 -13.38
N PHE A 71 -7.21 -0.39 -12.20
CA PHE A 71 -6.98 0.40 -10.99
C PHE A 71 -5.52 0.35 -10.53
N ASN A 72 -4.86 -0.82 -10.65
CA ASN A 72 -3.45 -0.96 -10.33
C ASN A 72 -2.57 -0.11 -11.26
N ALA A 73 -2.89 -0.07 -12.56
CA ALA A 73 -2.20 0.81 -13.51
C ALA A 73 -2.40 2.30 -13.17
N ALA A 74 -3.62 2.71 -12.82
CA ALA A 74 -3.89 4.09 -12.41
C ALA A 74 -3.11 4.49 -11.12
N MET A 75 -3.06 3.58 -10.14
CA MET A 75 -2.28 3.76 -8.91
C MET A 75 -0.78 3.86 -9.22
N ALA A 76 -0.25 2.95 -10.04
CA ALA A 76 1.16 2.93 -10.42
C ALA A 76 1.58 4.23 -11.13
N ILE A 77 0.77 4.73 -12.08
CA ILE A 77 1.03 6.00 -12.77
C ILE A 77 1.12 7.16 -11.78
N THR A 78 0.17 7.23 -10.83
CA THR A 78 0.15 8.29 -9.82
C THR A 78 1.38 8.20 -8.91
N ASN A 79 1.73 7.01 -8.44
CA ASN A 79 2.88 6.81 -7.56
C ASN A 79 4.20 7.15 -8.26
N VAL A 80 4.38 6.72 -9.52
CA VAL A 80 5.56 7.07 -10.32
C VAL A 80 5.64 8.57 -10.57
N PHE A 81 4.51 9.22 -10.87
CA PHE A 81 4.47 10.67 -11.04
C PHE A 81 4.91 11.42 -9.77
N VAL A 82 4.42 11.01 -8.60
CA VAL A 82 4.83 11.58 -7.30
C VAL A 82 6.32 11.31 -7.03
N LEU A 83 6.82 10.10 -7.31
CA LEU A 83 8.25 9.77 -7.16
C LEU A 83 9.14 10.65 -8.05
N VAL A 84 8.72 10.96 -9.27
CA VAL A 84 9.44 11.88 -10.15
C VAL A 84 9.44 13.30 -9.58
N LEU A 85 8.32 13.77 -9.05
CA LEU A 85 8.22 15.09 -8.42
C LEU A 85 9.11 15.20 -7.17
N LEU A 86 9.16 14.13 -6.36
CA LEU A 86 9.99 14.04 -5.16
C LEU A 86 11.43 13.56 -5.42
N SER A 87 11.80 13.36 -6.70
CA SER A 87 13.08 12.74 -7.06
C SER A 87 14.29 13.45 -6.45
N ARG A 88 14.26 14.79 -6.39
CA ARG A 88 15.31 15.58 -5.74
C ARG A 88 15.45 15.22 -4.26
N THR A 89 14.37 15.26 -3.50
CA THR A 89 14.34 14.92 -2.07
C THR A 89 14.83 13.49 -1.86
N VAL A 90 14.34 12.53 -2.65
CA VAL A 90 14.76 11.12 -2.55
C VAL A 90 16.27 10.95 -2.79
N LEU A 91 16.83 11.66 -3.77
CA LEU A 91 18.27 11.63 -4.05
C LEU A 91 19.10 12.27 -2.93
N GLU A 92 18.62 13.34 -2.30
CA GLU A 92 19.27 13.96 -1.14
C GLU A 92 19.30 12.99 0.06
N VAL A 93 18.16 12.37 0.41
CA VAL A 93 18.10 11.33 1.46
C VAL A 93 19.02 10.15 1.13
N TYR A 94 19.02 9.72 -0.14
CA TYR A 94 19.85 8.60 -0.57
C TYR A 94 21.35 8.89 -0.44
N HIS A 95 21.79 10.08 -0.84
CA HIS A 95 23.19 10.48 -0.69
C HIS A 95 23.60 10.61 0.78
N ASP A 96 22.74 11.19 1.63
CA ASP A 96 23.00 11.26 3.07
C ASP A 96 23.16 9.86 3.68
N TYR A 97 22.25 8.93 3.36
CA TYR A 97 22.35 7.54 3.79
C TYR A 97 23.68 6.88 3.36
N LEU A 98 24.10 7.08 2.10
CA LEU A 98 25.36 6.55 1.60
C LEU A 98 26.58 7.17 2.29
N ASP A 99 26.52 8.46 2.63
CA ASP A 99 27.61 9.15 3.30
C ASP A 99 27.74 8.72 4.76
N GLN A 100 26.62 8.48 5.45
CA GLN A 100 26.60 7.86 6.78
C GLN A 100 27.23 6.46 6.75
N LYS A 101 26.85 5.61 5.78
CA LYS A 101 27.47 4.29 5.59
C LYS A 101 28.97 4.39 5.29
N ARG A 102 29.40 5.35 4.47
CA ARG A 102 30.82 5.58 4.16
C ARG A 102 31.64 6.03 5.37
N ARG A 103 31.01 6.72 6.33
CA ARG A 103 31.61 7.10 7.62
C ARG A 103 31.69 5.95 8.62
N GLY A 104 31.22 4.75 8.26
CA GLY A 104 31.24 3.58 9.12
C GLY A 104 30.10 3.52 10.14
N ILE A 105 29.03 4.31 9.95
CA ILE A 105 27.83 4.23 10.79
C ILE A 105 27.08 2.94 10.44
N GLU A 106 27.00 2.00 11.39
CA GLU A 106 26.32 0.72 11.18
C GLU A 106 24.81 0.90 10.96
N GLU A 107 24.18 1.80 11.71
CA GLU A 107 22.76 2.14 11.64
C GLU A 107 22.57 3.61 11.26
N PRO A 108 22.46 3.94 9.96
CA PRO A 108 22.17 5.31 9.52
C PRO A 108 20.82 5.81 10.03
N VAL A 109 20.77 7.05 10.48
CA VAL A 109 19.56 7.72 10.96
C VAL A 109 19.31 8.93 10.09
N PHE A 110 18.11 9.05 9.54
CA PHE A 110 17.73 10.22 8.75
C PHE A 110 17.44 11.41 9.67
N HIS A 111 18.04 12.56 9.36
CA HIS A 111 17.80 13.85 10.01
C HIS A 111 17.28 14.85 8.99
N LYS A 112 16.29 15.67 9.36
CA LYS A 112 15.69 16.68 8.48
C LYS A 112 16.70 17.64 7.86
N SER A 113 17.77 17.96 8.60
CA SER A 113 18.87 18.81 8.14
C SER A 113 19.61 18.29 6.91
N ALA A 114 19.44 17.01 6.55
CA ALA A 114 20.00 16.43 5.33
C ALA A 114 19.30 16.92 4.06
N LEU A 115 18.09 17.46 4.17
CA LEU A 115 17.32 17.98 3.05
C LEU A 115 17.58 19.45 2.81
N SER A 116 17.68 19.84 1.54
CA SER A 116 17.74 21.25 1.14
C SER A 116 16.38 21.95 1.21
N ASP A 117 15.30 21.18 1.16
CA ASP A 117 13.92 21.59 1.36
C ASP A 117 13.21 20.55 2.22
N SER A 118 12.86 20.93 3.45
CA SER A 118 12.20 20.08 4.44
C SER A 118 10.71 20.40 4.61
N GLU A 119 10.12 21.24 3.74
CA GLU A 119 8.69 21.51 3.75
C GLU A 119 7.88 20.20 3.62
N GLY A 120 6.90 20.03 4.51
CA GLY A 120 6.02 18.85 4.52
C GLY A 120 6.55 17.62 5.28
N VAL A 121 7.76 17.65 5.82
CA VAL A 121 8.28 16.54 6.65
C VAL A 121 7.75 16.66 8.09
N THR A 122 6.82 15.80 8.50
CA THR A 122 6.17 15.88 9.83
C THR A 122 6.75 14.92 10.87
N GLU A 123 7.25 13.75 10.46
CA GLU A 123 7.49 12.61 11.38
C GLU A 123 8.93 12.45 11.90
N TRP A 124 9.90 13.17 11.34
CA TRP A 124 11.31 13.07 11.76
C TRP A 124 11.74 14.35 12.46
N ASP A 125 12.42 14.27 13.61
CA ASP A 125 13.01 15.44 14.26
C ASP A 125 14.42 15.72 13.71
N ASP A 126 15.01 16.87 14.11
CA ASP A 126 16.43 17.15 13.90
C ASP A 126 17.33 16.26 14.78
#